data_AF-A0A7J3RB90-F1
#
_entry.id   AF-A0A7J3RB90-F1
#
_cell.length_a   1.000
_cell.length_b   1.000
_cell.length_c   1.000
_cell.angle_alpha   90.00
_cell.angle_beta   90.00
_cell.angle_gamma   90.00
#
_symmetry.space_group_name_H-M   'P 1'
#
loop_
_entity.id
_entity.type
_entity.pdbx_description
1 polymer ?
#
loop_
_entity_poly.entity_id
_entity_poly.type
_entity_poly.pdbx_seq_one_letter_code
_entity_poly.pdbx_strand_id
1 'polypeptide(L)'
;MKEKRVYIFLFLISFFLLASIVNAQKTDEVEKAYSCLKNRLSNNCGNVQSTEQISFNLLAMSYDSKIKSDCSNLLKNNKKNNCWSEATSSSCSIKPTAIATLALKITNENVDDSINWLLEKRKTRTGLSWYLEIDTNNQSQCNINGRKVTILENKKISGQDPSGLVKSNNNYWFEITNLEKNYTISCDRDFVTTLLYKKPGSNVLYVSSETHFASAYESTTEQVNSYCFGLTDCDYEGSLWATLALAKSGYDISPYLPYLTAFSDDAINKKYFPSAFLYMLTELDDYYSDIVLQQQQNKYWDVSKRKLYDTSLAILSLKKTNAAEVDNAKDYLLSIQEASGCWSDNTALILYSAWPKEAVSQTPSQQQNINCENFGYYCTASTQCKLEDRLENFYCPGLSEICCRTQPREESCAEKNGIICKSDERCSEAEVRASDTNYCCLGSCQQIQQQISECEKAGYSCRSDCDTNEEEKATYSNSCGIGKKCCSPKPESKMNWLLIIILAILILLLILAIIFRNRLRLFLFKSKTKMSYERSTQPLIRPPISPLPPRTFLPPRPQPYTKTNIKKSLRDKDFEETMKKLREMSK
;
A
#
# COMPACT_ATOMS: atom_id res chain seq x y z
N MET A 1 -17.35 -33.85 32.18
CA MET A 1 -16.92 -33.72 30.77
C MET A 1 -18.01 -33.24 29.81
N LYS A 2 -19.30 -33.61 30.01
CA LYS A 2 -20.40 -33.17 29.14
C LYS A 2 -20.71 -31.66 29.22
N GLU A 3 -20.70 -31.06 30.42
CA GLU A 3 -20.99 -29.63 30.58
C GLU A 3 -19.95 -28.72 29.91
N LYS A 4 -18.65 -29.03 30.01
CA LYS A 4 -17.59 -28.23 29.36
C LYS A 4 -17.71 -28.21 27.82
N ARG A 5 -18.27 -29.27 27.21
CA ARG A 5 -18.50 -29.31 25.75
C ARG A 5 -19.67 -28.42 25.32
N VAL A 6 -20.68 -28.24 26.17
CA VAL A 6 -21.83 -27.36 25.88
C VAL A 6 -21.41 -25.89 25.89
N TYR A 7 -20.57 -25.47 26.84
CA TYR A 7 -20.06 -24.09 26.88
C TYR A 7 -19.13 -23.75 25.71
N ILE A 8 -18.26 -24.68 25.29
CA ILE A 8 -17.41 -24.48 24.10
C ILE A 8 -18.27 -24.33 22.84
N PHE A 9 -19.32 -25.15 22.71
CA PHE A 9 -20.22 -25.09 21.57
C PHE A 9 -21.04 -23.79 21.55
N LEU A 10 -21.56 -23.33 22.70
CA LEU A 10 -22.25 -22.04 22.80
C LEU A 10 -21.31 -20.85 22.55
N PHE A 11 -20.06 -20.91 23.01
CA PHE A 11 -19.06 -19.89 22.75
C PHE A 11 -18.71 -19.82 21.25
N LEU A 12 -18.54 -20.97 20.60
CA LEU A 12 -18.33 -21.03 19.15
C LEU A 12 -19.52 -20.45 18.38
N ILE A 13 -20.76 -20.79 18.76
CA ILE A 13 -21.96 -20.22 18.12
C ILE A 13 -22.01 -18.70 18.32
N SER A 14 -21.74 -18.21 19.53
CA SER A 14 -21.69 -16.77 19.80
C SER A 14 -20.60 -16.07 18.99
N PHE A 15 -19.44 -16.70 18.82
CA PHE A 15 -18.35 -16.18 18.00
C PHE A 15 -18.73 -16.13 16.52
N PHE A 16 -19.38 -17.18 15.99
CA PHE A 16 -19.89 -17.20 14.62
C PHE A 16 -20.97 -16.13 14.39
N LEU A 17 -21.89 -15.93 15.34
CA LEU A 17 -22.92 -14.89 15.24
C LEU A 17 -22.32 -13.48 15.26
N LEU A 18 -21.29 -13.22 16.08
CA LEU A 18 -20.60 -11.93 16.11
C LEU A 18 -19.84 -11.65 14.81
N ALA A 19 -19.17 -12.66 14.23
CA ALA A 19 -18.48 -12.52 12.95
C ALA A 19 -19.44 -12.18 11.80
N SER A 20 -20.66 -12.74 11.81
CA SER A 20 -21.69 -12.42 10.80
C SER A 20 -22.15 -10.96 10.87
N ILE A 21 -22.23 -10.36 12.06
CA ILE A 21 -22.67 -8.96 12.23
C ILE A 21 -21.65 -7.99 11.65
N VAL A 22 -20.35 -8.24 11.85
CA VAL A 22 -19.27 -7.38 11.32
C VAL A 22 -19.27 -7.38 9.78
N ASN A 23 -19.46 -8.54 9.14
CA ASN A 23 -19.52 -8.64 7.68
C ASN A 23 -20.77 -7.96 7.09
N ALA A 24 -21.90 -8.00 7.80
CA ALA A 24 -23.12 -7.30 7.39
C ALA A 24 -22.91 -5.78 7.40
N GLN A 25 -22.29 -5.23 8.46
CA GLN A 25 -22.02 -3.80 8.57
C GLN A 25 -21.11 -3.28 7.44
N LYS A 26 -20.06 -4.03 7.07
CA LYS A 26 -19.17 -3.65 5.95
C LYS A 26 -19.94 -3.54 4.63
N THR A 27 -20.87 -4.47 4.38
CA THR A 27 -21.71 -4.45 3.17
C THR A 27 -22.61 -3.21 3.13
N ASP A 28 -23.21 -2.84 4.26
CA ASP A 28 -24.08 -1.67 4.36
C ASP A 28 -23.33 -0.35 4.09
N GLU A 29 -22.09 -0.22 4.60
CA GLU A 29 -21.26 0.97 4.39
C GLU A 29 -20.82 1.12 2.92
N VAL A 30 -20.53 0.01 2.24
CA VAL A 30 -20.20 0.02 0.80
C VAL A 30 -21.42 0.37 -0.07
N GLU A 31 -22.59 -0.19 0.23
CA GLU A 31 -23.82 0.17 -0.50
C GLU A 31 -24.25 1.62 -0.27
N LYS A 32 -23.99 2.15 0.93
CA LYS A 32 -24.16 3.58 1.23
C LYS A 32 -23.22 4.44 0.38
N ALA A 33 -21.97 4.02 0.18
CA ALA A 33 -21.04 4.73 -0.70
C ALA A 33 -21.48 4.72 -2.16
N TYR A 34 -21.93 3.57 -2.68
CA TYR A 34 -22.50 3.48 -4.03
C TYR A 34 -23.73 4.38 -4.19
N SER A 35 -24.63 4.39 -3.21
CA SER A 35 -25.80 5.27 -3.19
C SER A 35 -25.39 6.75 -3.17
N CYS A 36 -24.38 7.10 -2.37
CA CYS A 36 -23.84 8.46 -2.30
C CYS A 36 -23.26 8.89 -3.66
N LEU A 37 -22.44 8.06 -4.30
CA LEU A 37 -21.88 8.34 -5.62
C LEU A 37 -22.99 8.48 -6.67
N LYS A 38 -23.95 7.54 -6.71
CA LYS A 38 -25.10 7.58 -7.62
C LYS A 38 -25.88 8.90 -7.51
N ASN A 39 -26.15 9.35 -6.28
CA ASN A 39 -26.85 10.61 -6.03
C ASN A 39 -26.03 11.82 -6.52
N ARG A 40 -24.71 11.83 -6.30
CA ARG A 40 -23.82 12.90 -6.80
C ARG A 40 -23.77 12.97 -8.32
N LEU A 41 -23.78 11.83 -8.99
CA LEU A 41 -23.67 11.77 -10.45
C LEU A 41 -24.97 12.13 -11.19
N SER A 42 -26.13 11.91 -10.55
CA SER A 42 -27.43 12.25 -11.12
C SER A 42 -27.56 11.69 -12.57
N ASN A 43 -28.02 12.50 -13.54
CA ASN A 43 -28.24 12.10 -14.95
C ASN A 43 -27.16 12.64 -15.91
N ASN A 44 -26.00 13.06 -15.41
CA ASN A 44 -24.99 13.78 -16.20
C ASN A 44 -23.57 13.52 -15.72
N CYS A 45 -23.33 12.35 -15.12
CA CYS A 45 -22.03 11.98 -14.57
C CYS A 45 -21.45 13.02 -13.57
N GLY A 46 -22.33 13.76 -12.89
CA GLY A 46 -21.97 14.76 -11.88
C GLY A 46 -21.56 16.14 -12.43
N ASN A 47 -21.82 16.44 -13.70
CA ASN A 47 -21.41 17.71 -14.34
C ASN A 47 -19.93 18.05 -14.18
N VAL A 48 -19.10 17.03 -14.05
CA VAL A 48 -17.67 17.18 -13.80
C VAL A 48 -16.96 17.59 -15.10
N GLN A 49 -15.97 18.49 -15.00
CA GLN A 49 -15.17 18.93 -16.16
C GLN A 49 -13.85 18.18 -16.34
N SER A 50 -13.36 17.52 -15.28
CA SER A 50 -12.13 16.74 -15.31
C SER A 50 -12.33 15.40 -16.02
N THR A 51 -11.52 15.12 -17.04
CA THR A 51 -11.54 13.83 -17.74
C THR A 51 -11.24 12.67 -16.77
N GLU A 52 -10.24 12.82 -15.90
CA GLU A 52 -9.84 11.80 -14.90
C GLU A 52 -11.03 11.38 -14.03
N GLN A 53 -11.76 12.36 -13.50
CA GLN A 53 -12.89 12.10 -12.62
C GLN A 53 -14.09 11.50 -13.38
N ILE A 54 -14.38 11.94 -14.61
CA ILE A 54 -15.43 11.32 -15.44
C ILE A 54 -15.08 9.85 -15.72
N SER A 55 -13.82 9.56 -16.03
CA SER A 55 -13.36 8.19 -16.29
C SER A 55 -13.48 7.29 -15.07
N PHE A 56 -13.10 7.77 -13.87
CA PHE A 56 -13.29 6.98 -12.65
C PHE A 56 -14.77 6.80 -12.29
N ASN A 57 -15.61 7.82 -12.52
CA ASN A 57 -17.06 7.69 -12.35
C ASN A 57 -17.62 6.60 -13.28
N LEU A 58 -17.21 6.58 -14.56
CA LEU A 58 -17.59 5.56 -15.52
C LEU A 58 -17.18 4.16 -15.06
N LEU A 59 -15.95 4.00 -14.57
CA LEU A 59 -15.45 2.72 -14.06
C LEU A 59 -16.26 2.21 -12.86
N ALA A 60 -16.44 3.07 -11.85
CA ALA A 60 -17.17 2.73 -10.62
C ALA A 60 -18.65 2.41 -10.87
N MET A 61 -19.27 3.11 -11.82
CA MET A 61 -20.71 3.01 -12.13
C MET A 61 -21.01 2.20 -13.38
N SER A 62 -20.04 1.43 -13.88
CA SER A 62 -20.21 0.59 -15.08
C SER A 62 -21.32 -0.47 -14.94
N TYR A 63 -21.72 -0.79 -13.70
CA TYR A 63 -22.83 -1.69 -13.38
C TYR A 63 -24.22 -1.03 -13.49
N ASP A 64 -24.31 0.30 -13.52
CA ASP A 64 -25.58 1.03 -13.70
C ASP A 64 -25.68 1.47 -15.17
N SER A 65 -26.56 0.82 -15.94
CA SER A 65 -26.63 1.00 -17.40
C SER A 65 -26.89 2.45 -17.82
N LYS A 66 -27.67 3.20 -17.03
CA LYS A 66 -27.99 4.60 -17.30
C LYS A 66 -26.78 5.49 -17.06
N ILE A 67 -26.18 5.41 -15.87
CA ILE A 67 -25.03 6.25 -15.51
C ILE A 67 -23.81 5.91 -16.36
N LYS A 68 -23.59 4.62 -16.66
CA LYS A 68 -22.58 4.18 -17.64
C LYS A 68 -22.77 4.91 -18.97
N SER A 69 -23.98 4.91 -19.52
CA SER A 69 -24.26 5.59 -20.80
C SER A 69 -24.01 7.10 -20.70
N ASP A 70 -24.51 7.75 -19.64
CA ASP A 70 -24.33 9.20 -19.44
C ASP A 70 -22.85 9.58 -19.35
N CYS A 71 -22.05 8.85 -18.55
CA CYS A 71 -20.61 9.08 -18.40
C CYS A 71 -19.82 8.77 -19.69
N SER A 72 -20.13 7.66 -20.39
CA SER A 72 -19.51 7.32 -21.68
C SER A 72 -19.79 8.40 -22.72
N ASN A 73 -21.03 8.87 -22.83
CA ASN A 73 -21.42 9.94 -23.76
C ASN A 73 -20.71 11.24 -23.42
N LEU A 74 -20.57 11.59 -22.13
CA LEU A 74 -19.83 12.77 -21.71
C LEU A 74 -18.34 12.70 -22.11
N LEU A 75 -17.68 11.55 -21.92
CA LEU A 75 -16.31 11.35 -22.40
C LEU A 75 -16.22 11.50 -23.92
N LYS A 76 -17.12 10.87 -24.67
CA LYS A 76 -17.15 10.95 -26.14
C LYS A 76 -17.37 12.39 -26.62
N ASN A 77 -18.24 13.16 -25.97
CA ASN A 77 -18.47 14.56 -26.30
C ASN A 77 -17.28 15.47 -25.97
N ASN A 78 -16.50 15.12 -24.94
CA ASN A 78 -15.28 15.85 -24.57
C ASN A 78 -14.05 15.47 -25.40
N LYS A 79 -14.14 14.42 -26.23
CA LYS A 79 -13.07 13.94 -27.11
C LYS A 79 -12.80 14.99 -28.20
N LYS A 80 -11.54 15.40 -28.34
CA LYS A 80 -11.08 16.33 -29.39
C LYS A 80 -9.98 15.66 -30.19
N ASN A 81 -10.15 15.50 -31.50
CA ASN A 81 -9.12 14.92 -32.38
C ASN A 81 -8.53 13.61 -31.83
N ASN A 82 -9.40 12.72 -31.33
CA ASN A 82 -9.01 11.43 -30.76
C ASN A 82 -8.25 11.45 -29.43
N CYS A 83 -8.25 12.59 -28.74
CA CYS A 83 -7.62 12.73 -27.44
C CYS A 83 -8.47 13.54 -26.45
N TRP A 84 -8.03 13.53 -25.19
CA TRP A 84 -8.62 14.27 -24.10
C TRP A 84 -7.60 15.18 -23.44
N SER A 85 -8.13 16.18 -22.78
CA SER A 85 -7.40 17.19 -22.04
C SER A 85 -7.79 17.12 -20.56
N GLU A 86 -7.04 17.78 -19.67
CA GLU A 86 -7.32 17.75 -18.23
C GLU A 86 -8.71 18.32 -17.91
N ALA A 87 -9.01 19.47 -18.51
CA ALA A 87 -10.32 20.09 -18.52
C ALA A 87 -10.80 20.27 -19.96
N THR A 88 -12.12 20.32 -20.18
CA THR A 88 -12.78 20.42 -21.50
C THR A 88 -12.31 21.59 -22.38
N SER A 89 -11.62 22.59 -21.83
CA SER A 89 -11.09 23.76 -22.55
C SER A 89 -9.59 23.68 -22.92
N SER A 90 -8.87 22.66 -22.44
CA SER A 90 -7.40 22.57 -22.60
C SER A 90 -6.98 21.76 -23.84
N SER A 91 -5.68 21.81 -24.16
CA SER A 91 -5.05 20.99 -25.20
C SER A 91 -4.96 19.53 -24.76
N CYS A 92 -4.90 18.61 -25.72
CA CYS A 92 -4.76 17.19 -25.42
C CYS A 92 -3.53 16.88 -24.58
N SER A 93 -3.65 15.87 -23.72
CA SER A 93 -2.60 15.39 -22.82
C SER A 93 -2.59 13.85 -22.80
N ILE A 94 -1.42 13.25 -22.57
CA ILE A 94 -1.23 11.80 -22.61
C ILE A 94 -2.06 11.12 -21.50
N LYS A 95 -1.90 11.56 -20.24
CA LYS A 95 -2.57 10.95 -19.09
C LYS A 95 -4.10 10.97 -19.19
N PRO A 96 -4.79 12.10 -19.39
CA PRO A 96 -6.24 12.13 -19.57
C PRO A 96 -6.71 11.25 -20.73
N THR A 97 -5.98 11.25 -21.84
CA THR A 97 -6.31 10.40 -22.99
C THR A 97 -6.20 8.93 -22.66
N ALA A 98 -5.15 8.52 -21.96
CA ALA A 98 -4.95 7.15 -21.53
C ALA A 98 -6.01 6.67 -20.53
N ILE A 99 -6.31 7.48 -19.51
CA ILE A 99 -7.34 7.13 -18.49
C ILE A 99 -8.73 7.04 -19.14
N ALA A 100 -9.10 7.98 -20.02
CA ALA A 100 -10.37 7.92 -20.74
C ALA A 100 -10.46 6.71 -21.66
N THR A 101 -9.39 6.42 -22.39
CA THR A 101 -9.25 5.24 -23.25
C THR A 101 -9.42 3.95 -22.46
N LEU A 102 -8.74 3.85 -21.31
CA LEU A 102 -8.83 2.70 -20.41
C LEU A 102 -10.26 2.50 -19.89
N ALA A 103 -10.91 3.57 -19.41
CA ALA A 103 -12.28 3.51 -18.90
C ALA A 103 -13.32 3.12 -19.97
N LEU A 104 -13.19 3.67 -21.18
CA LEU A 104 -14.03 3.32 -22.32
C LEU A 104 -13.80 1.85 -22.73
N LYS A 105 -12.53 1.41 -22.81
CA LYS A 105 -12.22 0.01 -23.15
C LYS A 105 -12.81 -0.98 -22.15
N ILE A 106 -12.68 -0.71 -20.85
CA ILE A 106 -13.23 -1.57 -19.78
C ILE A 106 -14.76 -1.66 -19.86
N THR A 107 -15.42 -0.61 -20.35
CA THR A 107 -16.87 -0.59 -20.50
C THR A 107 -17.37 -1.05 -21.87
N ASN A 108 -16.48 -1.68 -22.67
CA ASN A 108 -16.70 -2.20 -24.02
C ASN A 108 -17.01 -1.15 -25.10
N GLU A 109 -16.52 0.07 -24.92
CA GLU A 109 -16.61 1.09 -25.96
C GLU A 109 -15.42 0.95 -26.92
N ASN A 110 -15.63 1.29 -28.21
CA ASN A 110 -14.55 1.33 -29.18
C ASN A 110 -13.59 2.49 -28.84
N VAL A 111 -12.29 2.19 -28.82
CA VAL A 111 -11.23 3.14 -28.48
C VAL A 111 -10.08 3.16 -29.50
N ASP A 112 -10.26 2.54 -30.66
CA ASP A 112 -9.16 2.28 -31.62
C ASP A 112 -8.50 3.59 -32.07
N ASP A 113 -9.30 4.62 -32.36
CA ASP A 113 -8.82 5.95 -32.71
C ASP A 113 -7.93 6.57 -31.63
N SER A 114 -8.31 6.39 -30.37
CA SER A 114 -7.61 6.97 -29.22
C SER A 114 -6.32 6.22 -28.92
N ILE A 115 -6.32 4.90 -29.13
CA ILE A 115 -5.13 4.07 -29.07
C ILE A 115 -4.16 4.45 -30.18
N ASN A 116 -4.63 4.61 -31.41
CA ASN A 116 -3.81 5.08 -32.53
C ASN A 116 -3.20 6.45 -32.22
N TRP A 117 -3.98 7.37 -31.65
CA TRP A 117 -3.46 8.66 -31.21
C TRP A 117 -2.34 8.51 -30.17
N LEU A 118 -2.49 7.64 -29.16
CA LEU A 118 -1.43 7.38 -28.17
C LEU A 118 -0.18 6.83 -28.84
N LEU A 119 -0.32 5.84 -29.74
CA LEU A 119 0.80 5.24 -30.48
C LEU A 119 1.54 6.26 -31.34
N GLU A 120 0.84 7.24 -31.92
CA GLU A 120 1.47 8.37 -32.64
C GLU A 120 2.26 9.31 -31.72
N LYS A 121 2.00 9.32 -30.41
CA LYS A 121 2.73 10.12 -29.42
C LYS A 121 3.89 9.37 -28.78
N ARG A 122 4.24 8.18 -29.29
CA ARG A 122 5.44 7.47 -28.85
C ARG A 122 6.70 8.25 -29.22
N LYS A 123 7.72 8.21 -28.35
CA LYS A 123 9.06 8.75 -28.62
C LYS A 123 10.07 7.63 -28.51
N THR A 124 10.99 7.57 -29.46
CA THR A 124 12.14 6.64 -29.48
C THR A 124 13.27 7.10 -28.56
N ARG A 125 13.38 8.41 -28.33
CA ARG A 125 14.39 9.00 -27.46
C ARG A 125 13.91 9.00 -26.02
N THR A 126 14.07 7.87 -25.34
CA THR A 126 13.69 7.68 -23.94
C THR A 126 14.70 8.25 -22.94
N GLY A 127 15.89 8.63 -23.43
CA GLY A 127 16.99 9.09 -22.58
C GLY A 127 17.78 7.94 -21.93
N LEU A 128 17.51 6.68 -22.29
CA LEU A 128 18.29 5.52 -21.83
C LEU A 128 19.55 5.31 -22.67
N SER A 129 20.61 4.87 -22.02
CA SER A 129 21.80 4.32 -22.67
C SER A 129 21.63 2.82 -22.83
N TRP A 130 21.80 2.32 -24.05
CA TRP A 130 21.65 0.91 -24.40
C TRP A 130 22.99 0.27 -24.74
N TYR A 131 23.15 -0.99 -24.39
CA TYR A 131 24.34 -1.78 -24.63
C TYR A 131 23.97 -3.14 -25.21
N LEU A 132 24.82 -3.63 -26.11
CA LEU A 132 24.78 -4.99 -26.64
C LEU A 132 25.87 -5.81 -25.96
N GLU A 133 25.46 -6.90 -25.32
CA GLU A 133 26.33 -7.93 -24.79
C GLU A 133 26.32 -9.15 -25.72
N ILE A 134 27.50 -9.72 -25.94
CA ILE A 134 27.72 -10.95 -26.70
C ILE A 134 28.54 -11.86 -25.79
N ASP A 135 27.97 -12.97 -25.35
CA ASP A 135 28.66 -13.95 -24.52
C ASP A 135 28.92 -15.25 -25.27
N THR A 136 30.16 -15.75 -25.18
CA THR A 136 30.63 -16.98 -25.82
C THR A 136 31.45 -17.80 -24.84
N ASN A 137 31.27 -19.12 -24.77
CA ASN A 137 32.00 -19.96 -23.80
C ASN A 137 33.52 -19.96 -23.98
N ASN A 138 33.99 -19.78 -25.21
CA ASN A 138 35.40 -19.69 -25.57
C ASN A 138 35.66 -18.42 -26.36
N GLN A 139 36.93 -18.10 -26.61
CA GLN A 139 37.28 -17.05 -27.58
C GLN A 139 36.61 -17.34 -28.93
N SER A 140 35.98 -16.31 -29.51
CA SER A 140 35.20 -16.44 -30.74
C SER A 140 35.36 -15.21 -31.64
N GLN A 141 35.40 -15.46 -32.95
CA GLN A 141 35.30 -14.41 -33.97
C GLN A 141 33.84 -14.22 -34.36
N CYS A 142 33.32 -13.02 -34.11
CA CYS A 142 31.97 -12.64 -34.46
C CYS A 142 31.95 -11.63 -35.62
N ASN A 143 30.87 -11.66 -36.38
CA ASN A 143 30.56 -10.74 -37.46
C ASN A 143 29.27 -9.99 -37.09
N ILE A 144 29.36 -8.67 -37.01
CA ILE A 144 28.22 -7.79 -36.72
C ILE A 144 28.00 -6.91 -37.94
N ASN A 145 26.91 -7.18 -38.67
CA ASN A 145 26.54 -6.45 -39.90
C ASN A 145 27.71 -6.34 -40.92
N GLY A 146 28.50 -7.39 -41.09
CA GLY A 146 29.64 -7.44 -42.02
C GLY A 146 30.98 -7.02 -41.41
N ARG A 147 31.02 -6.59 -40.13
CA ARG A 147 32.26 -6.19 -39.44
C ARG A 147 32.72 -7.26 -38.46
N LYS A 148 33.95 -7.73 -38.62
CA LYS A 148 34.56 -8.73 -37.72
C LYS A 148 35.04 -8.11 -36.42
N VAL A 149 34.68 -8.76 -35.31
CA VAL A 149 35.13 -8.46 -33.94
C VAL A 149 35.53 -9.78 -33.27
N THR A 150 36.32 -9.73 -32.20
CA THR A 150 36.71 -10.94 -31.47
C THR A 150 36.33 -10.79 -30.01
N ILE A 151 35.53 -11.74 -29.51
CA ILE A 151 35.24 -11.91 -28.10
C ILE A 151 36.35 -12.78 -27.52
N LEU A 152 37.15 -12.22 -26.61
CA LEU A 152 38.30 -12.88 -26.00
C LEU A 152 37.87 -13.84 -24.88
N GLU A 153 38.76 -14.72 -24.42
CA GLU A 153 38.48 -15.66 -23.31
C GLU A 153 38.05 -14.94 -22.02
N ASN A 154 38.58 -13.72 -21.78
CA ASN A 154 38.18 -12.87 -20.65
C ASN A 154 36.89 -12.07 -20.91
N LYS A 155 36.12 -12.44 -21.95
CA LYS A 155 34.87 -11.81 -22.40
C LYS A 155 35.00 -10.39 -22.94
N LYS A 156 36.22 -9.86 -23.07
CA LYS A 156 36.42 -8.53 -23.66
C LYS A 156 36.36 -8.56 -25.17
N ILE A 157 35.84 -7.48 -25.73
CA ILE A 157 35.71 -7.26 -27.15
C ILE A 157 37.00 -6.63 -27.68
N SER A 158 37.50 -7.16 -28.79
CA SER A 158 38.63 -6.62 -29.55
C SER A 158 38.29 -6.47 -31.03
N GLY A 159 39.10 -5.67 -31.75
CA GLY A 159 38.84 -5.31 -33.15
C GLY A 159 38.25 -3.90 -33.30
N GLN A 160 37.81 -3.57 -34.51
CA GLN A 160 37.24 -2.25 -34.81
C GLN A 160 35.72 -2.23 -34.58
N ASP A 161 35.21 -1.11 -34.08
CA ASP A 161 33.80 -0.96 -33.68
C ASP A 161 32.86 -1.01 -34.88
N PRO A 162 31.82 -1.86 -34.88
CA PRO A 162 30.79 -1.85 -35.92
C PRO A 162 30.07 -0.51 -36.03
N SER A 163 29.56 -0.17 -37.22
CA SER A 163 28.79 1.07 -37.41
C SER A 163 27.55 1.09 -36.50
N GLY A 164 27.43 2.13 -35.68
CA GLY A 164 26.34 2.28 -34.71
C GLY A 164 26.63 1.63 -33.35
N LEU A 165 27.82 1.07 -33.14
CA LEU A 165 28.27 0.49 -31.88
C LEU A 165 29.60 1.14 -31.47
N VAL A 166 29.84 1.29 -30.17
CA VAL A 166 31.13 1.74 -29.62
C VAL A 166 31.49 0.87 -28.44
N LYS A 167 32.71 0.34 -28.37
CA LYS A 167 33.12 -0.46 -27.20
C LYS A 167 33.04 0.39 -25.93
N SER A 168 32.39 -0.12 -24.89
CA SER A 168 32.14 0.57 -23.62
C SER A 168 32.40 -0.35 -22.43
N ASN A 169 32.32 0.20 -21.21
CA ASN A 169 32.49 -0.55 -19.95
C ASN A 169 33.76 -1.43 -19.95
N ASN A 170 34.95 -0.85 -20.16
CA ASN A 170 36.21 -1.60 -20.22
C ASN A 170 36.23 -2.70 -21.32
N ASN A 171 35.52 -2.44 -22.42
CA ASN A 171 35.36 -3.29 -23.59
C ASN A 171 34.58 -4.59 -23.34
N TYR A 172 33.75 -4.67 -22.30
CA TYR A 172 32.87 -5.83 -22.10
C TYR A 172 31.62 -5.78 -23.00
N TRP A 173 31.14 -4.58 -23.32
CA TRP A 173 29.90 -4.39 -24.09
C TRP A 173 30.10 -3.38 -25.22
N PHE A 174 29.18 -3.39 -26.17
CA PHE A 174 29.04 -2.30 -27.14
C PHE A 174 27.94 -1.35 -26.70
N GLU A 175 28.24 -0.07 -26.52
CA GLU A 175 27.21 0.98 -26.42
C GLU A 175 26.58 1.22 -27.80
N ILE A 176 25.24 1.22 -27.83
CA ILE A 176 24.44 1.38 -29.04
C ILE A 176 24.22 2.87 -29.31
N THR A 177 24.86 3.39 -30.35
CA THR A 177 24.75 4.80 -30.74
C THR A 177 23.67 5.06 -31.78
N ASN A 178 23.16 4.01 -32.45
CA ASN A 178 22.04 4.10 -33.38
C ASN A 178 20.92 3.10 -32.99
N LEU A 179 19.94 3.59 -32.24
CA LEU A 179 18.83 2.76 -31.72
C LEU A 179 17.87 2.25 -32.81
N GLU A 180 17.86 2.88 -33.99
CA GLU A 180 16.97 2.50 -35.11
C GLU A 180 17.55 1.36 -35.96
N LYS A 181 18.80 0.98 -35.72
CA LYS A 181 19.51 -0.02 -36.51
C LYS A 181 19.34 -1.41 -35.93
N ASN A 182 19.11 -2.38 -36.81
CA ASN A 182 19.18 -3.80 -36.46
C ASN A 182 20.62 -4.27 -36.49
N TYR A 183 21.03 -5.02 -35.48
CA TYR A 183 22.35 -5.61 -35.37
C TYR A 183 22.22 -7.11 -35.55
N THR A 184 22.61 -7.63 -36.72
CA THR A 184 22.70 -9.07 -36.95
C THR A 184 24.10 -9.54 -36.58
N ILE A 185 24.16 -10.46 -35.62
CA ILE A 185 25.40 -11.01 -35.05
C ILE A 185 25.49 -12.47 -35.44
N SER A 186 26.64 -12.91 -35.94
CA SER A 186 26.98 -14.33 -36.10
C SER A 186 28.40 -14.60 -35.61
N CYS A 187 28.63 -15.73 -34.95
CA CYS A 187 29.93 -16.06 -34.37
C CYS A 187 30.41 -17.43 -34.84
N ASP A 188 31.72 -17.70 -34.81
CA ASP A 188 32.29 -19.01 -35.16
C ASP A 188 32.15 -20.08 -34.04
N ARG A 189 31.52 -19.69 -32.92
CA ARG A 189 31.16 -20.52 -31.76
C ARG A 189 29.74 -20.21 -31.34
N ASP A 190 29.15 -21.11 -30.56
CA ASP A 190 27.86 -20.88 -29.92
C ASP A 190 27.92 -19.64 -29.02
N PHE A 191 26.85 -18.85 -29.05
CA PHE A 191 26.83 -17.55 -28.41
C PHE A 191 25.43 -17.13 -27.96
N VAL A 192 25.41 -16.18 -27.04
CA VAL A 192 24.22 -15.52 -26.52
C VAL A 192 24.34 -14.02 -26.76
N THR A 193 23.24 -13.38 -27.13
CA THR A 193 23.13 -11.93 -27.19
C THR A 193 22.02 -11.43 -26.29
N THR A 194 22.29 -10.32 -25.61
CA THR A 194 21.30 -9.65 -24.75
C THR A 194 21.49 -8.14 -24.82
N LEU A 195 20.42 -7.41 -24.57
CA LEU A 195 20.43 -5.96 -24.50
C LEU A 195 20.40 -5.52 -23.04
N LEU A 196 21.33 -4.64 -22.69
CA LEU A 196 21.42 -4.05 -21.36
C LEU A 196 21.09 -2.57 -21.48
N TYR A 197 20.46 -2.00 -20.46
CA TYR A 197 20.14 -0.57 -20.46
C TYR A 197 20.34 0.04 -19.09
N LYS A 198 20.62 1.34 -19.08
CA LYS A 198 20.65 2.12 -17.84
C LYS A 198 20.26 3.57 -18.10
N LYS A 199 19.80 4.21 -17.04
CA LYS A 199 19.68 5.67 -17.01
C LYS A 199 21.09 6.31 -17.00
N PRO A 200 21.33 7.36 -17.79
CA PRO A 200 22.59 8.12 -17.73
C PRO A 200 22.92 8.56 -16.30
N GLY A 201 24.16 8.33 -15.87
CA GLY A 201 24.63 8.63 -14.52
C GLY A 201 24.20 7.64 -13.44
N SER A 202 23.39 6.62 -13.75
CA SER A 202 23.09 5.51 -12.85
C SER A 202 24.16 4.43 -12.93
N ASN A 203 24.41 3.77 -11.79
CA ASN A 203 25.23 2.55 -11.71
C ASN A 203 24.39 1.28 -11.86
N VAL A 204 23.06 1.40 -11.81
CA VAL A 204 22.15 0.26 -11.99
C VAL A 204 22.05 -0.05 -13.48
N LEU A 205 22.38 -1.29 -13.83
CA LEU A 205 22.22 -1.82 -15.17
C LEU A 205 21.06 -2.80 -15.15
N TYR A 206 20.14 -2.62 -16.08
CA TYR A 206 18.99 -3.50 -16.27
C TYR A 206 19.27 -4.40 -17.46
N VAL A 207 18.80 -5.65 -17.38
CA VAL A 207 18.85 -6.63 -18.46
C VAL A 207 17.49 -6.62 -19.17
N SER A 208 17.46 -6.66 -20.51
CA SER A 208 16.21 -6.83 -21.24
C SER A 208 15.61 -8.20 -20.95
N SER A 209 14.28 -8.29 -21.01
CA SER A 209 13.56 -9.56 -20.81
C SER A 209 13.87 -10.60 -21.88
N GLU A 210 14.34 -10.18 -23.06
CA GLU A 210 14.69 -11.06 -24.17
C GLU A 210 16.19 -11.32 -24.20
N THR A 211 16.55 -12.56 -24.51
CA THR A 211 17.93 -13.02 -24.73
C THR A 211 17.89 -14.03 -25.86
N HIS A 212 18.77 -13.86 -26.84
CA HIS A 212 18.81 -14.71 -28.02
C HIS A 212 20.02 -15.63 -27.98
N PHE A 213 19.83 -16.88 -28.35
CA PHE A 213 20.89 -17.88 -28.49
C PHE A 213 21.01 -18.28 -29.95
N ALA A 214 22.24 -18.52 -30.40
CA ALA A 214 22.52 -19.09 -31.71
C ALA A 214 23.74 -20.00 -31.65
N SER A 215 23.71 -21.07 -32.43
CA SER A 215 24.84 -21.99 -32.58
C SER A 215 25.94 -21.34 -33.43
N ALA A 216 27.12 -21.96 -33.46
CA ALA A 216 28.20 -21.55 -34.35
C ALA A 216 27.71 -21.35 -35.80
N TYR A 217 28.05 -20.21 -36.37
CA TYR A 217 27.72 -19.72 -37.71
C TYR A 217 26.25 -19.35 -37.95
N GLU A 218 25.36 -19.60 -37.00
CA GLU A 218 24.00 -19.05 -37.02
C GLU A 218 24.03 -17.57 -36.58
N SER A 219 22.86 -16.91 -36.66
CA SER A 219 22.77 -15.49 -36.35
C SER A 219 21.62 -15.13 -35.42
N THR A 220 21.88 -14.21 -34.50
CA THR A 220 20.85 -13.48 -33.76
C THR A 220 20.66 -12.09 -34.37
N THR A 221 19.51 -11.45 -34.10
CA THR A 221 19.27 -10.06 -34.50
C THR A 221 18.76 -9.28 -33.31
N GLU A 222 19.47 -8.20 -32.98
CA GLU A 222 19.15 -7.33 -31.86
C GLU A 222 18.69 -5.97 -32.36
N GLN A 223 17.60 -5.47 -31.79
CA GLN A 223 17.06 -4.13 -32.05
C GLN A 223 16.61 -3.51 -30.75
N VAL A 224 16.97 -2.24 -30.52
CA VAL A 224 16.49 -1.51 -29.35
C VAL A 224 15.03 -1.11 -29.56
N ASN A 225 14.14 -1.81 -28.86
CA ASN A 225 12.72 -1.45 -28.77
C ASN A 225 12.45 -0.78 -27.43
N SER A 226 12.58 0.54 -27.40
CA SER A 226 12.34 1.35 -26.20
C SER A 226 11.55 2.61 -26.54
N TYR A 227 10.38 2.76 -25.93
CA TYR A 227 9.52 3.92 -26.15
C TYR A 227 9.00 4.50 -24.83
N CYS A 228 8.69 5.79 -24.88
CA CYS A 228 7.90 6.50 -23.88
C CYS A 228 6.77 7.25 -24.61
N PHE A 229 5.80 7.80 -23.88
CA PHE A 229 4.77 8.66 -24.45
C PHE A 229 5.04 10.13 -24.11
N GLY A 230 4.76 11.03 -25.05
CA GLY A 230 5.00 12.44 -24.84
C GLY A 230 4.53 13.33 -25.98
N LEU A 231 4.16 14.58 -25.68
CA LEU A 231 3.86 15.57 -26.71
C LEU A 231 5.16 16.16 -27.29
N THR A 232 6.01 16.68 -26.42
CA THR A 232 7.37 17.14 -26.75
C THR A 232 8.39 16.09 -26.32
N ASP A 233 8.57 15.96 -25.02
CA ASP A 233 9.47 15.04 -24.32
C ASP A 233 8.67 13.91 -23.66
N CYS A 234 9.36 12.90 -23.15
CA CYS A 234 8.72 11.82 -22.39
C CYS A 234 7.96 12.36 -21.16
N ASP A 235 6.68 12.06 -21.10
CA ASP A 235 5.81 12.26 -19.93
C ASP A 235 5.75 10.93 -19.15
N TYR A 236 6.41 10.87 -18.00
CA TYR A 236 6.51 9.64 -17.22
C TYR A 236 5.15 9.16 -16.69
N GLU A 237 4.36 10.05 -16.07
CA GLU A 237 3.02 9.70 -15.57
C GLU A 237 2.08 9.36 -16.72
N GLY A 238 2.12 10.14 -17.79
CA GLY A 238 1.39 9.84 -19.02
C GLY A 238 1.76 8.47 -19.59
N SER A 239 3.05 8.09 -19.55
CA SER A 239 3.52 6.80 -20.04
C SER A 239 3.00 5.65 -19.19
N LEU A 240 2.98 5.76 -17.85
CA LEU A 240 2.42 4.73 -16.96
C LEU A 240 0.96 4.42 -17.33
N TRP A 241 0.13 5.45 -17.47
CA TRP A 241 -1.27 5.28 -17.82
C TRP A 241 -1.48 4.81 -19.26
N ALA A 242 -0.71 5.35 -20.21
CA ALA A 242 -0.80 4.95 -21.62
C ALA A 242 -0.43 3.49 -21.82
N THR A 243 0.62 3.01 -21.13
CA THR A 243 1.01 1.60 -21.16
C THR A 243 -0.07 0.70 -20.54
N LEU A 244 -0.74 1.11 -19.46
CA LEU A 244 -1.91 0.37 -18.95
C LEU A 244 -3.06 0.32 -19.97
N ALA A 245 -3.37 1.44 -20.62
CA ALA A 245 -4.42 1.50 -21.64
C ALA A 245 -4.10 0.58 -22.83
N LEU A 246 -2.84 0.55 -23.26
CA LEU A 246 -2.35 -0.35 -24.30
C LEU A 246 -2.41 -1.82 -23.88
N ALA A 247 -1.94 -2.15 -22.67
CA ALA A 247 -2.03 -3.50 -22.10
C ALA A 247 -3.49 -3.99 -22.11
N LYS A 248 -4.42 -3.16 -21.62
CA LYS A 248 -5.85 -3.50 -21.60
C LYS A 248 -6.45 -3.68 -22.99
N SER A 249 -5.92 -2.92 -23.95
CA SER A 249 -6.34 -2.99 -25.35
C SER A 249 -5.64 -4.13 -26.09
N GLY A 250 -4.63 -4.76 -25.47
CA GLY A 250 -3.96 -5.92 -26.02
C GLY A 250 -2.71 -5.69 -26.82
N TYR A 251 -2.17 -4.48 -26.78
CA TYR A 251 -0.96 -4.17 -27.49
C TYR A 251 0.23 -4.71 -26.71
N ASP A 252 1.29 -5.08 -27.42
CA ASP A 252 2.56 -5.39 -26.78
C ASP A 252 3.10 -4.15 -26.06
N ILE A 253 3.32 -4.30 -24.76
CA ILE A 253 3.81 -3.23 -23.89
C ILE A 253 5.29 -3.37 -23.55
N SER A 254 5.93 -4.49 -23.90
CA SER A 254 7.33 -4.78 -23.59
C SER A 254 8.26 -3.63 -24.00
N PRO A 255 8.06 -2.96 -25.15
CA PRO A 255 8.89 -1.83 -25.54
C PRO A 255 8.81 -0.59 -24.63
N TYR A 256 7.79 -0.46 -23.78
CA TYR A 256 7.65 0.69 -22.87
C TYR A 256 8.22 0.44 -21.47
N LEU A 257 8.36 -0.84 -21.09
CA LEU A 257 8.82 -1.25 -19.75
C LEU A 257 10.24 -0.77 -19.41
N PRO A 258 11.23 -0.76 -20.32
CA PRO A 258 12.57 -0.28 -20.01
C PRO A 258 12.58 1.17 -19.50
N TYR A 259 11.81 2.05 -20.14
CA TYR A 259 11.68 3.44 -19.73
C TYR A 259 10.97 3.56 -18.37
N LEU A 260 9.85 2.86 -18.20
CA LEU A 260 9.09 2.92 -16.95
C LEU A 260 9.90 2.39 -15.75
N THR A 261 10.63 1.30 -15.96
CA THR A 261 11.45 0.64 -14.93
C THR A 261 12.67 1.46 -14.57
N ALA A 262 13.48 1.89 -15.54
CA ALA A 262 14.74 2.58 -15.25
C ALA A 262 14.57 3.98 -14.63
N PHE A 263 13.39 4.60 -14.80
CA PHE A 263 13.06 5.91 -14.25
C PHE A 263 12.10 5.85 -13.04
N SER A 264 11.75 4.65 -12.53
CA SER A 264 10.84 4.48 -11.39
C SER A 264 11.42 5.04 -10.09
N ASP A 265 12.73 4.87 -9.89
CA ASP A 265 13.45 5.28 -8.69
C ASP A 265 13.80 6.77 -8.65
N ASP A 266 13.52 7.51 -9.72
CA ASP A 266 13.80 8.93 -9.77
C ASP A 266 12.96 9.67 -8.73
N ALA A 267 13.61 10.48 -7.90
CA ALA A 267 12.94 11.21 -6.82
C ALA A 267 11.74 12.04 -7.30
N ILE A 268 11.80 12.55 -8.54
CA ILE A 268 10.69 13.30 -9.16
C ILE A 268 9.51 12.41 -9.59
N ASN A 269 9.78 11.13 -9.91
CA ASN A 269 8.80 10.17 -10.40
C ASN A 269 8.18 9.31 -9.29
N LYS A 270 8.87 9.15 -8.13
CA LYS A 270 8.33 8.41 -6.98
C LYS A 270 6.92 8.87 -6.57
N LYS A 271 6.64 10.17 -6.71
CA LYS A 271 5.32 10.75 -6.45
C LYS A 271 4.18 10.19 -7.32
N TYR A 272 4.48 9.47 -8.40
CA TYR A 272 3.46 8.83 -9.25
C TYR A 272 3.16 7.38 -8.86
N PHE A 273 3.78 6.90 -7.78
CA PHE A 273 3.68 5.53 -7.29
C PHE A 273 3.99 4.47 -8.36
N PRO A 274 5.18 4.50 -8.99
CA PRO A 274 5.47 3.66 -10.14
C PRO A 274 5.36 2.16 -9.89
N SER A 275 5.72 1.69 -8.67
CA SER A 275 5.63 0.27 -8.32
C SER A 275 4.21 -0.27 -8.45
N ALA A 276 3.18 0.50 -8.10
CA ALA A 276 1.78 0.07 -8.31
C ALA A 276 1.45 -0.18 -9.78
N PHE A 277 1.91 0.69 -10.68
CA PHE A 277 1.72 0.52 -12.13
C PHE A 277 2.56 -0.62 -12.69
N LEU A 278 3.83 -0.70 -12.31
CA LEU A 278 4.74 -1.73 -12.78
C LEU A 278 4.30 -3.11 -12.30
N TYR A 279 3.78 -3.22 -11.08
CA TYR A 279 3.17 -4.46 -10.60
C TYR A 279 1.93 -4.84 -11.43
N MET A 280 1.01 -3.89 -11.72
CA MET A 280 -0.10 -4.18 -12.62
C MET A 280 0.38 -4.65 -14.00
N LEU A 281 1.41 -4.02 -14.55
CA LEU A 281 1.89 -4.29 -15.91
C LEU A 281 2.68 -5.60 -16.03
N THR A 282 3.35 -6.03 -14.96
CA THR A 282 4.36 -7.11 -15.03
C THR A 282 4.12 -8.26 -14.06
N GLU A 283 3.34 -8.03 -12.98
CA GLU A 283 3.14 -8.94 -11.85
C GLU A 283 4.46 -9.40 -11.18
N LEU A 284 5.54 -8.62 -11.30
CA LEU A 284 6.82 -8.93 -10.68
C LEU A 284 6.83 -8.65 -9.18
N ASP A 285 7.36 -9.60 -8.42
CA ASP A 285 7.34 -9.60 -6.95
C ASP A 285 8.14 -8.47 -6.31
N ASP A 286 9.17 -7.94 -6.98
CA ASP A 286 9.92 -6.78 -6.52
C ASP A 286 8.99 -5.57 -6.35
N TYR A 287 8.10 -5.33 -7.31
CA TYR A 287 7.15 -4.23 -7.24
C TYR A 287 6.04 -4.49 -6.21
N TYR A 288 5.61 -5.74 -6.04
CA TYR A 288 4.71 -6.12 -4.95
C TYR A 288 5.32 -5.75 -3.59
N SER A 289 6.57 -6.16 -3.37
CA SER A 289 7.32 -5.92 -2.15
C SER A 289 7.45 -4.41 -1.89
N ASP A 290 7.80 -3.63 -2.91
CA ASP A 290 7.86 -2.17 -2.83
C ASP A 290 6.52 -1.54 -2.43
N ILE A 291 5.40 -2.03 -2.95
CA ILE A 291 4.06 -1.52 -2.60
C ILE A 291 3.78 -1.84 -1.13
N VAL A 292 3.94 -3.09 -0.71
CA VAL A 292 3.65 -3.53 0.68
C VAL A 292 4.50 -2.76 1.69
N LEU A 293 5.81 -2.63 1.44
CA LEU A 293 6.73 -1.90 2.33
C LEU A 293 6.41 -0.41 2.45
N GLN A 294 5.74 0.18 1.45
CA GLN A 294 5.31 1.58 1.49
C GLN A 294 4.01 1.80 2.26
N GLN A 295 3.35 0.75 2.75
CA GLN A 295 2.11 0.90 3.52
C GLN A 295 2.39 1.54 4.88
N GLN A 296 1.74 2.66 5.14
CA GLN A 296 1.86 3.40 6.39
C GLN A 296 0.89 2.86 7.44
N GLN A 297 1.42 2.63 8.64
CA GLN A 297 0.65 2.21 9.82
C GLN A 297 -0.15 0.92 9.59
N ASN A 298 0.25 0.10 8.61
CA ASN A 298 -0.52 -1.06 8.16
C ASN A 298 -1.97 -0.70 7.79
N LYS A 299 -2.18 0.45 7.12
CA LYS A 299 -3.52 0.99 6.84
C LYS A 299 -3.66 1.67 5.47
N TYR A 300 -2.68 2.46 5.04
CA TYR A 300 -2.88 3.30 3.85
C TYR A 300 -1.56 3.62 3.16
N TRP A 301 -1.63 4.12 1.93
CA TRP A 301 -0.48 4.63 1.17
C TRP A 301 -0.61 6.14 1.00
N ASP A 302 0.51 6.85 1.06
CA ASP A 302 0.57 8.31 0.92
C ASP A 302 1.91 8.73 0.28
N VAL A 303 2.14 8.22 -0.94
CA VAL A 303 3.38 8.38 -1.71
C VAL A 303 3.43 9.74 -2.41
N SER A 304 2.30 10.18 -2.97
CA SER A 304 2.15 11.39 -3.77
C SER A 304 1.63 12.59 -2.96
N LYS A 305 1.38 12.40 -1.65
CA LYS A 305 0.58 13.29 -0.79
C LYS A 305 -0.91 13.33 -1.17
N ARG A 306 -1.38 12.39 -1.99
CA ARG A 306 -2.80 12.15 -2.27
C ARG A 306 -3.23 10.82 -1.66
N LYS A 307 -3.13 10.70 -0.34
CA LYS A 307 -3.47 9.49 0.45
C LYS A 307 -4.59 8.60 -0.09
N LEU A 308 -5.78 9.16 -0.35
CA LEU A 308 -6.92 8.37 -0.85
C LEU A 308 -6.69 7.81 -2.25
N TYR A 309 -6.07 8.60 -3.13
CA TYR A 309 -5.72 8.19 -4.49
C TYR A 309 -4.63 7.10 -4.45
N ASP A 310 -3.56 7.32 -3.69
CA ASP A 310 -2.45 6.36 -3.59
C ASP A 310 -2.91 5.04 -2.97
N THR A 311 -3.75 5.11 -1.93
CA THR A 311 -4.35 3.92 -1.31
C THR A 311 -5.24 3.16 -2.29
N SER A 312 -6.05 3.88 -3.08
CA SER A 312 -6.89 3.23 -4.10
C SER A 312 -6.04 2.58 -5.19
N LEU A 313 -4.96 3.25 -5.62
CA LEU A 313 -4.05 2.73 -6.64
C LEU A 313 -3.30 1.48 -6.15
N ALA A 314 -2.83 1.47 -4.90
CA ALA A 314 -2.23 0.30 -4.28
C ALA A 314 -3.22 -0.87 -4.20
N ILE A 315 -4.42 -0.63 -3.67
CA ILE A 315 -5.48 -1.66 -3.59
C ILE A 315 -5.80 -2.21 -4.99
N LEU A 316 -5.88 -1.32 -5.99
CA LEU A 316 -6.16 -1.73 -7.37
C LEU A 316 -5.04 -2.62 -7.94
N SER A 317 -3.78 -2.27 -7.69
CA SER A 317 -2.63 -3.08 -8.10
C SER A 317 -2.56 -4.43 -7.38
N LEU A 318 -2.96 -4.47 -6.11
CA LEU A 318 -2.91 -5.66 -5.26
C LEU A 318 -4.20 -6.48 -5.26
N LYS A 319 -5.20 -6.14 -6.08
CA LYS A 319 -6.56 -6.68 -6.01
C LYS A 319 -6.65 -8.21 -6.09
N LYS A 320 -5.70 -8.86 -6.78
CA LYS A 320 -5.62 -10.33 -6.90
C LYS A 320 -4.83 -11.00 -5.78
N THR A 321 -4.05 -10.23 -5.05
CA THR A 321 -3.31 -10.73 -3.90
C THR A 321 -4.30 -10.80 -2.74
N ASN A 322 -4.40 -11.96 -2.11
CA ASN A 322 -5.16 -12.08 -0.85
C ASN A 322 -4.28 -11.54 0.30
N ALA A 323 -3.86 -10.28 0.17
CA ALA A 323 -2.88 -9.63 1.01
C ALA A 323 -3.60 -8.93 2.17
N ALA A 324 -3.10 -9.12 3.40
CA ALA A 324 -3.67 -8.50 4.60
C ALA A 324 -3.66 -6.97 4.49
N GLU A 325 -2.66 -6.43 3.80
CA GLU A 325 -2.48 -5.01 3.48
C GLU A 325 -3.71 -4.44 2.76
N VAL A 326 -4.31 -5.20 1.84
CA VAL A 326 -5.51 -4.80 1.10
C VAL A 326 -6.71 -4.71 2.04
N ASP A 327 -6.91 -5.73 2.88
CA ASP A 327 -8.02 -5.76 3.83
C ASP A 327 -7.90 -4.65 4.88
N ASN A 328 -6.69 -4.43 5.41
CA ASN A 328 -6.42 -3.35 6.36
C ASN A 328 -6.70 -1.98 5.75
N ALA A 329 -6.41 -1.80 4.46
CA ALA A 329 -6.67 -0.57 3.76
C ALA A 329 -8.15 -0.35 3.43
N LYS A 330 -8.88 -1.42 3.10
CA LYS A 330 -10.34 -1.38 2.98
C LYS A 330 -10.99 -0.95 4.29
N ASP A 331 -10.56 -1.53 5.40
CA ASP A 331 -11.08 -1.21 6.74
C ASP A 331 -10.74 0.23 7.15
N TYR A 332 -9.52 0.70 6.84
CA TYR A 332 -9.15 2.10 7.02
C TYR A 332 -10.06 3.04 6.21
N LEU A 333 -10.29 2.76 4.92
CA LEU A 333 -11.14 3.57 4.06
C LEU A 333 -12.56 3.66 4.64
N LEU A 334 -13.16 2.54 5.03
CA LEU A 334 -14.48 2.53 5.68
C LEU A 334 -14.50 3.37 6.97
N SER A 335 -13.45 3.29 7.79
CA SER A 335 -13.37 4.04 9.05
C SER A 335 -13.32 5.57 8.90
N ILE A 336 -12.94 6.08 7.73
CA ILE A 336 -12.87 7.52 7.44
C ILE A 336 -13.96 7.97 6.46
N GLN A 337 -14.93 7.11 6.16
CA GLN A 337 -16.06 7.44 5.31
C GLN A 337 -16.87 8.60 5.92
N GLU A 338 -17.27 9.57 5.10
CA GLU A 338 -18.10 10.68 5.56
C GLU A 338 -19.49 10.18 5.98
N ALA A 339 -20.22 10.97 6.77
CA ALA A 339 -21.61 10.68 7.13
C ALA A 339 -22.53 10.49 5.90
N SER A 340 -22.17 11.11 4.77
CA SER A 340 -22.84 10.95 3.47
C SER A 340 -22.68 9.56 2.85
N GLY A 341 -21.64 8.81 3.25
CA GLY A 341 -21.19 7.58 2.59
C GLY A 341 -20.04 7.79 1.60
N CYS A 342 -19.70 9.02 1.24
CA CYS A 342 -18.65 9.32 0.27
C CYS A 342 -17.28 9.57 0.91
N TRP A 343 -16.24 9.63 0.05
CA TRP A 343 -14.88 10.07 0.37
C TRP A 343 -14.48 11.27 -0.50
N SER A 344 -15.31 12.32 -0.50
CA SER A 344 -15.14 13.47 -1.40
C SER A 344 -15.02 13.04 -2.88
N ASP A 345 -14.13 13.65 -3.67
CA ASP A 345 -13.95 13.42 -5.11
C ASP A 345 -13.28 12.08 -5.45
N ASN A 346 -12.73 11.36 -4.45
CA ASN A 346 -12.06 10.07 -4.67
C ASN A 346 -13.02 8.88 -4.59
N THR A 347 -14.31 9.12 -4.27
CA THR A 347 -15.31 8.06 -4.04
C THR A 347 -15.35 7.04 -5.17
N ALA A 348 -15.31 7.49 -6.43
CA ALA A 348 -15.38 6.59 -7.57
C ALA A 348 -14.13 5.69 -7.70
N LEU A 349 -12.93 6.27 -7.60
CA LEU A 349 -11.69 5.48 -7.66
C LEU A 349 -11.58 4.49 -6.49
N ILE A 350 -11.99 4.90 -5.28
CA ILE A 350 -12.04 4.01 -4.11
C ILE A 350 -13.00 2.85 -4.36
N LEU A 351 -14.22 3.11 -4.81
CA LEU A 351 -15.20 2.05 -5.07
C LEU A 351 -14.72 1.09 -6.15
N TYR A 352 -14.17 1.61 -7.25
CA TYR A 352 -13.65 0.78 -8.33
C TYR A 352 -12.44 -0.07 -7.93
N SER A 353 -11.55 0.46 -7.09
CA SER A 353 -10.37 -0.28 -6.62
C SER A 353 -10.70 -1.32 -5.57
N ALA A 354 -11.41 -0.92 -4.50
CA ALA A 354 -11.61 -1.73 -3.32
C ALA A 354 -12.83 -2.65 -3.38
N TRP A 355 -13.93 -2.21 -4.00
CA TRP A 355 -15.20 -2.94 -4.05
C TRP A 355 -15.87 -2.91 -5.42
N PRO A 356 -15.16 -3.23 -6.52
CA PRO A 356 -15.70 -3.11 -7.87
C PRO A 356 -16.95 -3.98 -8.06
N LYS A 357 -17.98 -3.39 -8.67
CA LYS A 357 -19.15 -4.10 -9.20
C LYS A 357 -18.93 -4.48 -10.66
N GLU A 358 -19.50 -5.61 -11.07
CA GLU A 358 -19.41 -6.09 -12.45
C GLU A 358 -20.12 -5.15 -13.43
N ALA A 359 -19.48 -4.84 -14.54
CA ALA A 359 -20.03 -3.95 -15.56
C ALA A 359 -21.23 -4.59 -16.28
N VAL A 360 -22.30 -3.82 -16.52
CA VAL A 360 -23.45 -4.30 -17.29
C VAL A 360 -23.11 -4.30 -18.80
N SER A 361 -23.32 -5.45 -19.44
CA SER A 361 -23.27 -5.59 -20.89
C SER A 361 -24.54 -4.99 -21.49
N GLN A 362 -24.42 -3.93 -22.31
CA GLN A 362 -25.57 -3.17 -22.81
C GLN A 362 -26.30 -3.83 -24.00
N THR A 363 -25.81 -4.96 -24.53
CA THR A 363 -26.36 -5.55 -25.75
C THR A 363 -26.81 -7.00 -25.51
N PRO A 364 -28.11 -7.32 -25.63
CA PRO A 364 -28.61 -8.70 -25.63
C PRO A 364 -28.16 -9.52 -26.85
N SER A 365 -27.60 -8.89 -27.88
CA SER A 365 -27.33 -9.48 -29.20
C SER A 365 -25.85 -9.44 -29.63
N GLN A 366 -24.95 -8.89 -28.82
CA GLN A 366 -23.50 -8.99 -29.03
C GLN A 366 -22.89 -9.71 -27.83
N GLN A 367 -21.97 -10.64 -28.12
CA GLN A 367 -21.29 -11.52 -27.17
C GLN A 367 -21.19 -10.88 -25.78
N GLN A 368 -21.89 -11.47 -24.81
CA GLN A 368 -21.74 -11.12 -23.41
C GLN A 368 -20.25 -11.03 -23.11
N ASN A 369 -19.83 -10.04 -22.30
CA ASN A 369 -18.49 -10.06 -21.72
C ASN A 369 -18.40 -11.28 -20.83
N ILE A 370 -17.98 -12.37 -21.43
CA ILE A 370 -17.82 -13.63 -20.77
C ILE A 370 -16.60 -13.46 -19.87
N ASN A 371 -16.81 -13.60 -18.56
CA ASN A 371 -15.69 -13.62 -17.62
C ASN A 371 -14.73 -14.74 -18.06
N CYS A 372 -13.47 -14.39 -18.29
CA CYS A 372 -12.41 -15.29 -18.74
C CYS A 372 -12.34 -16.55 -17.87
N GLU A 373 -12.41 -16.37 -16.55
CA GLU A 373 -12.24 -17.45 -15.57
C GLU A 373 -13.44 -18.41 -15.56
N ASN A 374 -14.64 -17.94 -15.93
CA ASN A 374 -15.83 -18.80 -16.04
C ASN A 374 -15.69 -19.89 -17.12
N PHE A 375 -14.72 -19.74 -18.02
CA PHE A 375 -14.45 -20.66 -19.13
C PHE A 375 -13.18 -21.49 -18.91
N GLY A 376 -12.59 -21.42 -17.70
CA GLY A 376 -11.35 -22.13 -17.37
C GLY A 376 -10.09 -21.51 -17.98
N TYR A 377 -10.19 -20.26 -18.46
CA TYR A 377 -9.05 -19.46 -18.87
C TYR A 377 -8.54 -18.60 -17.70
N TYR A 378 -7.43 -17.90 -17.91
CA TYR A 378 -6.72 -17.19 -16.86
C TYR A 378 -6.63 -15.71 -17.15
N CYS A 379 -6.99 -14.87 -16.19
CA CYS A 379 -6.68 -13.45 -16.25
C CYS A 379 -5.26 -13.22 -15.74
N THR A 380 -4.40 -12.65 -16.56
CA THR A 380 -2.99 -12.38 -16.22
C THR A 380 -2.52 -11.08 -16.87
N ALA A 381 -1.43 -10.49 -16.36
CA ALA A 381 -0.73 -9.39 -17.00
C ALA A 381 -0.37 -9.72 -18.46
N SER A 382 -0.40 -8.69 -19.31
CA SER A 382 -0.14 -8.85 -20.74
C SER A 382 1.25 -9.41 -21.07
N THR A 383 2.23 -9.23 -20.19
CA THR A 383 3.61 -9.73 -20.35
C THR A 383 3.76 -11.22 -20.08
N GLN A 384 2.83 -11.82 -19.35
CA GLN A 384 2.89 -13.23 -18.98
C GLN A 384 2.12 -14.14 -19.95
N CYS A 385 1.27 -13.55 -20.81
CA CYS A 385 0.53 -14.29 -21.82
C CYS A 385 1.18 -14.13 -23.19
N LYS A 386 1.49 -15.26 -23.83
CA LYS A 386 1.98 -15.25 -25.21
C LYS A 386 0.90 -14.75 -26.17
N LEU A 387 1.30 -14.12 -27.26
CA LEU A 387 0.37 -13.53 -28.21
C LEU A 387 -0.58 -14.58 -28.81
N GLU A 388 -0.09 -15.80 -29.07
CA GLU A 388 -0.86 -16.93 -29.58
C GLU A 388 -1.86 -17.53 -28.57
N ASP A 389 -1.64 -17.33 -27.27
CA ASP A 389 -2.49 -17.83 -26.20
C ASP A 389 -3.54 -16.80 -25.75
N ARG A 390 -3.45 -15.57 -26.26
CA ARG A 390 -4.35 -14.49 -25.92
C ARG A 390 -5.73 -14.69 -26.52
N LEU A 391 -6.76 -14.44 -25.71
CA LEU A 391 -8.16 -14.57 -26.12
C LEU A 391 -8.85 -13.20 -26.16
N GLU A 392 -9.47 -12.91 -27.29
CA GLU A 392 -10.31 -11.73 -27.49
C GLU A 392 -11.74 -12.00 -27.03
N ASN A 393 -12.49 -10.94 -26.71
CA ASN A 393 -13.90 -10.99 -26.27
C ASN A 393 -14.16 -11.59 -24.88
N PHE A 394 -13.10 -11.82 -24.09
CA PHE A 394 -13.22 -12.19 -22.68
C PHE A 394 -12.91 -10.99 -21.78
N TYR A 395 -13.61 -10.94 -20.64
CA TYR A 395 -13.43 -9.89 -19.66
C TYR A 395 -12.53 -10.36 -18.51
N CYS A 396 -11.54 -9.54 -18.19
CA CYS A 396 -10.73 -9.65 -16.98
C CYS A 396 -10.90 -8.39 -16.13
N PRO A 397 -11.05 -8.53 -14.79
CA PRO A 397 -11.40 -7.42 -13.90
C PRO A 397 -10.25 -6.48 -13.57
N GLY A 398 -8.98 -6.85 -13.79
CA GLY A 398 -7.84 -5.95 -13.61
C GLY A 398 -7.62 -4.97 -14.76
N LEU A 399 -6.91 -3.87 -14.47
CA LEU A 399 -6.68 -2.77 -15.42
C LEU A 399 -5.76 -3.14 -16.59
N SER A 400 -4.75 -3.98 -16.36
CA SER A 400 -3.75 -4.43 -17.35
C SER A 400 -3.98 -5.87 -17.79
N GLU A 401 -4.98 -6.53 -17.23
CA GLU A 401 -5.18 -7.96 -17.43
C GLU A 401 -5.87 -8.26 -18.75
N ILE A 402 -5.36 -9.30 -19.39
CA ILE A 402 -5.92 -9.93 -20.58
C ILE A 402 -6.28 -11.37 -20.28
N CYS A 403 -7.21 -11.91 -21.06
CA CYS A 403 -7.58 -13.31 -20.96
C CYS A 403 -6.56 -14.17 -21.71
N CYS A 404 -6.00 -15.16 -21.02
CA CYS A 404 -5.00 -16.06 -21.53
C CYS A 404 -5.50 -17.51 -21.47
N ARG A 405 -5.23 -18.27 -22.53
CA ARG A 405 -5.58 -19.69 -22.60
C ARG A 405 -4.75 -20.53 -21.64
N THR A 406 -3.48 -20.19 -21.48
CA THR A 406 -2.51 -20.92 -20.65
C THR A 406 -2.33 -20.22 -19.31
N GLN A 407 -2.23 -21.00 -18.24
CA GLN A 407 -1.91 -20.45 -16.93
C GLN A 407 -0.43 -20.04 -16.94
N PRO A 408 -0.09 -18.81 -16.51
CA PRO A 408 1.30 -18.48 -16.23
C PRO A 408 1.87 -19.50 -15.25
N ARG A 409 3.08 -19.99 -15.54
CA ARG A 409 3.76 -20.91 -14.63
C ARG A 409 4.11 -20.13 -13.36
N GLU A 410 3.48 -20.48 -12.24
CA GLU A 410 3.86 -19.95 -10.94
C GLU A 410 5.22 -20.55 -10.54
N GLU A 411 6.21 -19.69 -10.33
CA GLU A 411 7.55 -20.09 -9.90
C GLU A 411 7.51 -20.64 -8.48
N SER A 412 8.38 -21.61 -8.19
CA SER A 412 8.62 -22.08 -6.82
C SER A 412 9.32 -20.99 -6.00
N CYS A 413 9.26 -21.10 -4.68
CA CYS A 413 9.88 -20.11 -3.80
C CYS A 413 11.39 -20.00 -4.05
N ALA A 414 12.05 -21.13 -4.33
CA ALA A 414 13.46 -21.16 -4.68
C ALA A 414 13.75 -20.47 -6.03
N GLU A 415 12.90 -20.63 -7.04
CA GLU A 415 13.04 -19.95 -8.34
C GLU A 415 12.86 -18.43 -8.20
N LYS A 416 12.04 -18.00 -7.25
CA LYS A 416 11.87 -16.59 -6.85
C LYS A 416 13.02 -16.05 -5.99
N ASN A 417 14.09 -16.83 -5.80
CA ASN A 417 15.20 -16.54 -4.89
C ASN A 417 14.76 -16.32 -3.42
N GLY A 418 13.61 -16.87 -3.04
CA GLY A 418 13.08 -16.79 -1.69
C GLY A 418 13.33 -18.06 -0.87
N ILE A 419 12.93 -18.00 0.40
CA ILE A 419 13.03 -19.08 1.37
C ILE A 419 11.70 -19.27 2.12
N ILE A 420 11.40 -20.52 2.48
CA ILE A 420 10.21 -20.87 3.26
C ILE A 420 10.55 -20.78 4.75
N CYS A 421 9.98 -19.82 5.46
CA CYS A 421 10.21 -19.66 6.89
C CYS A 421 9.51 -20.73 7.73
N LYS A 422 10.12 -21.11 8.85
CA LYS A 422 9.48 -22.02 9.82
C LYS A 422 8.36 -21.30 10.56
N SER A 423 7.49 -22.07 11.22
CA SER A 423 6.37 -21.52 12.01
C SER A 423 6.78 -20.62 13.18
N ASP A 424 8.04 -20.69 13.63
CA ASP A 424 8.64 -19.85 14.68
C ASP A 424 9.50 -18.69 14.12
N GLU A 425 9.49 -18.51 12.81
CA GLU A 425 10.22 -17.48 12.10
C GLU A 425 9.25 -16.54 11.39
N ARG A 426 9.66 -15.29 11.20
CA ARG A 426 8.97 -14.28 10.40
C ARG A 426 9.86 -13.84 9.24
N CYS A 427 9.26 -13.51 8.10
CA CYS A 427 10.02 -12.92 7.02
C CYS A 427 10.57 -11.55 7.44
N SER A 428 11.83 -11.26 7.11
CA SER A 428 12.42 -9.93 7.31
C SER A 428 11.92 -8.90 6.31
N GLU A 429 11.35 -9.37 5.20
CA GLU A 429 10.92 -8.58 4.05
C GLU A 429 9.49 -8.99 3.65
N ALA A 430 9.14 -8.91 2.36
CA ALA A 430 7.82 -9.27 1.87
C ALA A 430 7.64 -10.80 1.75
N GLU A 431 6.42 -11.24 2.03
CA GLU A 431 5.97 -12.60 1.76
C GLU A 431 5.16 -12.61 0.46
N VAL A 432 5.58 -13.45 -0.49
CA VAL A 432 4.91 -13.64 -1.78
C VAL A 432 4.39 -15.07 -1.92
N ARG A 433 3.48 -15.28 -2.87
CA ARG A 433 2.99 -16.62 -3.20
C ARG A 433 3.95 -17.31 -4.18
N ALA A 434 4.04 -18.62 -4.04
CA ALA A 434 4.81 -19.47 -4.92
C ALA A 434 4.06 -20.80 -5.14
N SER A 435 4.44 -21.54 -6.18
CA SER A 435 3.75 -22.80 -6.52
C SER A 435 3.88 -23.89 -5.45
N ASP A 436 4.90 -23.81 -4.60
CA ASP A 436 5.21 -24.75 -3.52
C ASP A 436 4.85 -24.24 -2.11
N THR A 437 4.52 -22.95 -1.95
CA THR A 437 4.14 -22.35 -0.65
C THR A 437 3.28 -21.10 -0.82
N ASN A 438 2.36 -20.89 0.13
CA ASN A 438 1.61 -19.63 0.20
C ASN A 438 2.43 -18.46 0.79
N TYR A 439 3.56 -18.76 1.43
CA TYR A 439 4.40 -17.81 2.15
C TYR A 439 5.87 -18.04 1.78
N CYS A 440 6.29 -17.44 0.66
CA CYS A 440 7.67 -17.38 0.24
C CYS A 440 8.28 -16.07 0.72
N CYS A 441 9.28 -16.13 1.59
CA CYS A 441 9.98 -14.95 2.06
C CYS A 441 11.08 -14.56 1.08
N LEU A 442 11.03 -13.34 0.53
CA LEU A 442 12.08 -12.85 -0.38
C LEU A 442 13.33 -12.34 0.35
N GLY A 443 13.27 -12.25 1.68
CA GLY A 443 14.37 -11.86 2.54
C GLY A 443 14.94 -13.02 3.37
N SER A 444 15.23 -12.73 4.63
CA SER A 444 15.72 -13.70 5.61
C SER A 444 14.64 -14.10 6.60
N CYS A 445 14.61 -15.36 7.01
CA CYS A 445 13.75 -15.83 8.08
C CYS A 445 14.36 -15.45 9.42
N GLN A 446 13.72 -14.53 10.12
CA GLN A 446 14.13 -14.10 11.45
C GLN A 446 13.35 -14.89 12.47
N GLN A 447 14.03 -15.49 13.44
CA GLN A 447 13.39 -15.99 14.66
C GLN A 447 12.45 -14.90 15.18
N ILE A 448 11.19 -15.27 15.42
CA ILE A 448 10.25 -14.40 16.12
C ILE A 448 10.85 -14.25 17.51
N GLN A 449 11.66 -13.21 17.71
CA GLN A 449 12.00 -12.75 19.04
C GLN A 449 10.65 -12.46 19.65
N GLN A 450 10.20 -13.32 20.56
CA GLN A 450 9.05 -13.03 21.39
C GLN A 450 9.42 -11.72 22.06
N GLN A 451 8.93 -10.61 21.51
CA GLN A 451 9.00 -9.32 22.16
C GLN A 451 8.03 -9.48 23.31
N ILE A 452 8.56 -10.04 24.40
CA ILE A 452 7.88 -10.12 25.68
C ILE A 452 7.45 -8.68 25.93
N SER A 453 6.15 -8.45 25.85
CA SER A 453 5.57 -7.13 26.04
C SER A 453 6.00 -6.60 27.41
N GLU A 454 6.06 -5.29 27.61
CA GLU A 454 6.37 -4.75 28.94
C GLU A 454 5.40 -5.29 30.01
N CYS A 455 4.15 -5.56 29.61
CA CYS A 455 3.17 -6.29 30.41
C CYS A 455 3.65 -7.68 30.85
N GLU A 456 4.10 -8.51 29.91
CA GLU A 456 4.61 -9.86 30.20
C GLU A 456 5.95 -9.83 30.95
N LYS A 457 6.82 -8.84 30.69
CA LYS A 457 8.06 -8.62 31.46
C LYS A 457 7.76 -8.29 32.92
N ALA A 458 6.65 -7.60 33.18
CA ALA A 458 6.15 -7.31 34.52
C ALA A 458 5.43 -8.52 35.17
N GLY A 459 5.37 -9.68 34.50
CA GLY A 459 4.71 -10.89 34.99
C GLY A 459 3.18 -10.86 34.84
N TYR A 460 2.64 -10.00 33.98
CA TYR A 460 1.22 -9.87 33.70
C TYR A 460 0.85 -10.53 32.36
N SER A 461 -0.45 -10.62 32.04
CA SER A 461 -0.91 -11.23 30.80
C SER A 461 -1.71 -10.25 29.93
N CYS A 462 -1.46 -10.23 28.62
CA CYS A 462 -2.19 -9.41 27.66
C CYS A 462 -3.46 -10.11 27.20
N ARG A 463 -4.64 -9.57 27.53
CA ARG A 463 -5.95 -10.15 27.17
C ARG A 463 -6.89 -9.09 26.61
N SER A 464 -7.88 -9.48 25.81
CA SER A 464 -8.90 -8.52 25.31
C SER A 464 -9.65 -7.83 26.46
N ASP A 465 -9.93 -8.58 27.53
CA ASP A 465 -10.43 -8.07 28.81
C ASP A 465 -9.82 -8.85 29.98
N CYS A 466 -9.75 -8.21 31.14
CA CYS A 466 -9.22 -8.82 32.36
C CYS A 466 -10.30 -9.63 33.08
N ASP A 467 -9.92 -10.76 33.67
CA ASP A 467 -10.85 -11.59 34.44
C ASP A 467 -11.36 -10.85 35.69
N THR A 468 -12.43 -11.34 36.30
CA THR A 468 -13.02 -10.75 37.53
C THR A 468 -12.03 -10.67 38.69
N ASN A 469 -11.05 -11.58 38.73
CA ASN A 469 -9.98 -11.64 39.74
C ASN A 469 -8.73 -10.85 39.33
N GLU A 470 -8.75 -10.17 38.19
CA GLU A 470 -7.66 -9.37 37.66
C GLU A 470 -8.08 -7.90 37.59
N GLU A 471 -7.09 -7.01 37.53
CA GLU A 471 -7.25 -5.59 37.28
C GLU A 471 -6.41 -5.16 36.09
N GLU A 472 -6.96 -4.24 35.29
CA GLU A 472 -6.26 -3.66 34.16
C GLU A 472 -5.14 -2.73 34.64
N LYS A 473 -3.93 -2.94 34.13
CA LYS A 473 -2.79 -2.05 34.30
C LYS A 473 -2.63 -1.19 33.05
N ALA A 474 -3.38 -0.09 33.01
CA ALA A 474 -3.39 0.85 31.89
C ALA A 474 -1.98 1.34 31.48
N THR A 475 -1.03 1.42 32.42
CA THR A 475 0.37 1.77 32.15
C THR A 475 1.08 0.79 31.21
N TYR A 476 0.69 -0.48 31.22
CA TYR A 476 1.28 -1.53 30.39
C TYR A 476 0.35 -1.96 29.25
N SER A 477 -0.92 -1.54 29.23
CA SER A 477 -1.89 -1.92 28.18
C SER A 477 -1.43 -1.52 26.77
N ASN A 478 -0.69 -0.41 26.62
CA ASN A 478 -0.14 -0.01 25.32
C ASN A 478 0.89 -1.00 24.73
N SER A 479 1.48 -1.86 25.58
CA SER A 479 2.42 -2.90 25.14
C SER A 479 1.72 -4.17 24.63
N CYS A 480 0.41 -4.31 24.85
CA CYS A 480 -0.36 -5.52 24.56
C CYS A 480 -0.94 -5.58 23.14
N GLY A 481 -0.38 -4.87 22.16
CA GLY A 481 -0.96 -4.84 20.81
C GLY A 481 -2.38 -4.23 20.77
N ILE A 482 -2.92 -4.05 19.56
CA ILE A 482 -4.20 -3.35 19.36
C ILE A 482 -5.36 -4.18 19.95
N GLY A 483 -6.17 -3.57 20.82
CA GLY A 483 -7.40 -4.17 21.35
C GLY A 483 -7.21 -5.12 22.55
N LYS A 484 -6.01 -5.21 23.12
CA LYS A 484 -5.79 -5.95 24.38
C LYS A 484 -5.35 -5.01 25.50
N LYS A 485 -5.63 -5.44 26.73
CA LYS A 485 -5.31 -4.79 27.99
C LYS A 485 -4.31 -5.63 28.76
N CYS A 486 -3.47 -4.98 29.56
CA CYS A 486 -2.55 -5.70 30.44
C CYS A 486 -3.26 -6.05 31.75
N CYS A 487 -3.37 -7.34 32.06
CA CYS A 487 -4.14 -7.83 33.18
C CYS A 487 -3.23 -8.41 34.27
N SER A 488 -3.37 -7.88 35.48
CA SER A 488 -2.63 -8.32 36.67
C SER A 488 -3.59 -8.88 37.72
N PRO A 489 -3.19 -9.89 38.51
CA PRO A 489 -4.04 -10.41 39.58
C PRO A 489 -4.32 -9.33 40.62
N LYS A 490 -5.59 -9.18 41.00
CA LYS A 490 -5.98 -8.27 42.09
C LYS A 490 -5.28 -8.73 43.36
N PRO A 491 -4.72 -7.80 44.16
CA PRO A 491 -4.17 -8.16 45.45
C PRO A 491 -5.28 -8.79 46.30
N GLU A 492 -5.06 -10.00 46.81
CA GLU A 492 -6.01 -10.64 47.72
C GLU A 492 -6.28 -9.68 48.88
N SER A 493 -7.51 -9.14 48.90
CA SER A 493 -7.98 -8.28 49.97
C SER A 493 -7.97 -9.11 51.25
N LYS A 494 -6.88 -9.00 52.03
CA LYS A 494 -6.83 -9.49 53.41
C LYS A 494 -7.87 -8.70 54.19
N MET A 495 -9.09 -9.23 54.22
CA MET A 495 -10.22 -8.65 54.94
C MET A 495 -9.82 -8.57 56.42
N ASN A 496 -9.72 -7.34 56.95
CA ASN A 496 -9.33 -7.07 58.33
C ASN A 496 -10.35 -7.65 59.31
N TRP A 497 -10.15 -8.90 59.72
CA TRP A 497 -10.96 -9.63 60.70
C TRP A 497 -11.14 -8.88 62.02
N LEU A 498 -10.20 -7.98 62.33
CA LEU A 498 -10.21 -7.07 63.47
C LEU A 498 -11.46 -6.16 63.51
N LEU A 499 -11.98 -5.74 62.34
CA LEU A 499 -13.16 -4.87 62.25
C LEU A 499 -14.45 -5.64 62.55
N ILE A 500 -14.52 -6.92 62.17
CA ILE A 500 -15.65 -7.81 62.50
C ILE A 500 -15.67 -8.13 64.00
N ILE A 501 -14.51 -8.34 64.61
CA ILE A 501 -14.38 -8.57 66.06
C ILE A 501 -14.82 -7.32 66.86
N ILE A 502 -14.41 -6.12 66.42
CA ILE A 502 -14.85 -4.86 67.05
C ILE A 502 -16.38 -4.69 66.95
N LEU A 503 -16.98 -5.01 65.79
CA LEU A 503 -18.42 -4.90 65.60
C LEU A 503 -19.19 -5.89 66.50
N ALA A 504 -18.68 -7.11 66.68
CA ALA A 504 -19.28 -8.12 67.56
C ALA A 504 -19.23 -7.69 69.04
N ILE A 505 -18.12 -7.08 69.49
CA ILE A 505 -17.99 -6.55 70.85
C ILE A 505 -19.00 -5.41 71.10
N LEU A 506 -19.19 -4.51 70.13
CA LEU A 506 -20.15 -3.42 70.24
C LEU A 506 -21.61 -3.91 70.37
N ILE A 507 -21.98 -4.95 69.62
CA ILE A 507 -23.32 -5.56 69.73
C ILE A 507 -23.52 -6.20 71.10
N LEU A 508 -22.49 -6.89 71.63
CA LEU A 508 -22.53 -7.50 72.96
C LEU A 508 -22.70 -6.44 74.06
N LEU A 509 -21.96 -5.32 73.98
CA LEU A 509 -22.08 -4.19 74.91
C LEU A 509 -23.48 -3.55 74.87
N LEU A 510 -24.09 -3.49 73.69
CA LEU A 510 -25.45 -2.94 73.53
C LEU A 510 -26.50 -3.85 74.15
N ILE A 511 -26.37 -5.18 74.01
CA ILE A 511 -27.23 -6.17 74.69
C ILE A 511 -27.06 -6.07 76.22
N LEU A 512 -25.82 -5.97 76.71
CA LEU A 512 -25.56 -5.79 78.15
C LEU A 512 -26.16 -4.47 78.67
N ALA A 513 -26.08 -3.38 77.91
CA ALA A 513 -26.69 -2.11 78.27
C ALA A 513 -28.23 -2.19 78.35
N ILE A 514 -28.86 -2.99 77.50
CA ILE A 514 -30.31 -3.25 77.53
C ILE A 514 -30.69 -4.09 78.75
N ILE A 515 -29.96 -5.17 79.06
CA ILE A 515 -30.24 -6.06 80.20
C ILE A 515 -30.01 -5.34 81.53
N PHE A 516 -28.90 -4.60 81.65
CA PHE A 516 -28.57 -3.85 82.86
C PHE A 516 -29.21 -2.46 82.92
N ARG A 517 -30.15 -2.13 82.02
CA ARG A 517 -30.83 -0.83 81.94
C ARG A 517 -31.43 -0.36 83.27
N ASN A 518 -31.93 -1.30 84.08
CA ASN A 518 -32.51 -1.00 85.40
C ASN A 518 -31.45 -0.84 86.51
N ARG A 519 -30.25 -1.42 86.37
CA ARG A 519 -29.14 -1.21 87.33
C ARG A 519 -28.26 0.00 86.98
N LEU A 520 -28.12 0.32 85.69
CA LEU A 520 -27.40 1.51 85.21
C LEU A 520 -28.09 2.83 85.62
N ARG A 521 -29.43 2.84 85.75
CA ARG A 521 -30.18 4.00 86.28
C ARG A 521 -29.81 4.34 87.73
N LEU A 522 -29.45 3.36 88.56
CA LEU A 522 -29.02 3.61 89.94
C LEU A 522 -27.55 4.07 90.03
N PHE A 523 -26.71 3.67 89.07
CA PHE A 523 -25.31 4.09 89.01
C PHE A 523 -25.16 5.53 88.45
N LEU A 524 -26.01 5.91 87.49
CA LEU A 524 -26.02 7.27 86.90
C LEU A 524 -26.56 8.36 87.85
N PHE A 525 -27.24 8.01 88.94
CA PHE A 525 -27.70 8.97 89.96
C PHE A 525 -26.68 9.23 91.08
N LYS A 526 -25.57 8.48 91.16
CA LYS A 526 -24.54 8.64 92.21
C LYS A 526 -23.25 9.36 91.74
N SER A 527 -23.17 9.74 90.46
CA SER A 527 -21.96 10.33 89.84
C SER A 527 -22.10 11.83 89.49
N LYS A 528 -23.15 12.52 89.98
CA LYS A 528 -23.33 13.97 89.78
C LYS A 528 -23.16 14.74 91.08
N THR A 529 -21.91 14.93 91.52
CA THR A 529 -21.51 16.13 92.29
C THR A 529 -20.00 16.35 92.17
N LYS A 530 -19.63 17.59 91.81
CA LYS A 530 -18.28 18.21 91.78
C LYS A 530 -17.45 18.03 90.50
N MET A 531 -17.49 19.04 89.61
CA MET A 531 -16.41 20.05 89.57
C MET A 531 -16.71 21.18 88.57
N SER A 532 -16.47 22.37 89.09
CA SER A 532 -16.45 23.74 88.53
C SER A 532 -15.45 23.86 87.35
N TYR A 533 -15.81 24.47 86.24
CA TYR A 533 -15.48 25.86 85.82
C TYR A 533 -13.99 26.18 85.68
N GLU A 534 -13.52 26.33 84.44
CA GLU A 534 -12.57 27.40 84.10
C GLU A 534 -12.60 27.74 82.59
N ARG A 535 -12.74 29.03 82.31
CA ARG A 535 -12.53 29.70 81.00
C ARG A 535 -11.09 30.20 80.96
N SER A 536 -10.45 30.20 79.79
CA SER A 536 -9.43 31.21 79.39
C SER A 536 -8.92 30.87 77.97
N THR A 537 -9.21 31.65 76.92
CA THR A 537 -8.56 32.87 76.37
C THR A 537 -7.64 32.58 75.16
N GLN A 538 -8.13 32.98 73.97
CA GLN A 538 -7.52 33.59 72.74
C GLN A 538 -5.99 33.95 72.68
N PRO A 539 -5.42 34.50 71.55
CA PRO A 539 -5.73 34.52 70.09
C PRO A 539 -4.49 34.52 69.10
N LEU A 540 -4.75 34.93 67.82
CA LEU A 540 -3.93 35.71 66.81
C LEU A 540 -3.25 34.89 65.66
N ILE A 541 -3.18 35.25 64.34
CA ILE A 541 -3.10 36.52 63.56
C ILE A 541 -3.60 36.37 62.09
N ARG A 542 -4.12 37.50 61.53
CA ARG A 542 -4.48 38.02 60.16
C ARG A 542 -3.43 37.83 59.00
N PRO A 543 -3.57 38.42 57.75
CA PRO A 543 -4.63 39.25 57.10
C PRO A 543 -4.97 38.93 55.59
N PRO A 544 -5.87 39.72 54.95
CA PRO A 544 -6.35 39.58 53.56
C PRO A 544 -5.72 40.57 52.55
N ILE A 545 -5.89 40.34 51.24
CA ILE A 545 -5.47 41.25 50.14
C ILE A 545 -6.67 41.60 49.24
N SER A 546 -6.78 42.88 48.90
CA SER A 546 -7.80 43.53 48.03
C SER A 546 -7.16 44.04 46.72
N PRO A 547 -7.83 44.82 45.82
CA PRO A 547 -7.79 44.59 44.36
C PRO A 547 -6.88 45.55 43.56
N LEU A 548 -6.62 45.21 42.30
CA LEU A 548 -5.77 45.90 41.33
C LEU A 548 -6.48 47.06 40.58
N PRO A 549 -5.75 48.15 40.21
CA PRO A 549 -6.20 49.20 39.30
C PRO A 549 -5.73 48.99 37.83
N PRO A 550 -6.33 49.69 36.83
CA PRO A 550 -6.08 49.47 35.41
C PRO A 550 -4.85 50.25 34.90
N ARG A 551 -4.10 49.65 33.95
CA ARG A 551 -2.98 50.29 33.26
C ARG A 551 -3.37 50.77 31.86
N THR A 552 -2.95 51.99 31.58
CA THR A 552 -3.01 52.79 30.37
C THR A 552 -2.13 52.26 29.24
N PHE A 553 -2.61 52.43 28.00
CA PHE A 553 -1.92 52.14 26.74
C PHE A 553 -0.88 53.22 26.39
N LEU A 554 0.27 52.77 25.87
CA LEU A 554 1.22 53.59 25.08
C LEU A 554 1.59 52.83 23.78
N PRO A 555 1.82 53.53 22.66
CA PRO A 555 2.08 52.93 21.34
C PRO A 555 3.54 52.44 21.17
N PRO A 556 3.79 51.48 20.25
CA PRO A 556 5.10 50.83 20.13
C PRO A 556 6.10 51.66 19.33
N ARG A 557 7.36 51.61 19.77
CA ARG A 557 8.54 52.06 19.03
C ARG A 557 9.19 50.83 18.37
N PRO A 558 9.66 50.88 17.11
CA PRO A 558 10.29 49.73 16.48
C PRO A 558 11.71 49.54 17.02
N GLN A 559 12.02 48.32 17.45
CA GLN A 559 13.38 47.88 17.77
C GLN A 559 13.81 46.71 16.87
N PRO A 560 15.14 46.56 16.64
CA PRO A 560 15.68 45.68 15.63
C PRO A 560 15.70 44.21 16.06
N TYR A 561 15.63 43.32 15.07
CA TYR A 561 15.64 41.86 15.23
C TYR A 561 16.84 41.36 16.07
N THR A 562 16.58 41.01 17.32
CA THR A 562 17.43 40.11 18.10
C THR A 562 17.04 38.66 17.81
N LYS A 563 17.99 37.87 17.30
CA LYS A 563 17.88 36.41 17.14
C LYS A 563 17.59 35.77 18.51
N THR A 564 16.39 35.23 18.67
CA THR A 564 16.04 34.37 19.80
C THR A 564 16.75 33.02 19.66
N ASN A 565 17.60 32.70 20.63
CA ASN A 565 18.10 31.36 20.85
C ASN A 565 16.92 30.43 21.15
N ILE A 566 16.67 29.50 20.23
CA ILE A 566 15.72 28.40 20.39
C ILE A 566 16.24 27.54 21.54
N LYS A 567 15.49 27.46 22.64
CA LYS A 567 15.74 26.47 23.70
C LYS A 567 15.53 25.08 23.09
N LYS A 568 16.63 24.34 22.92
CA LYS A 568 16.60 22.92 22.55
C LYS A 568 15.72 22.16 23.54
N SER A 569 14.77 21.42 22.96
CA SER A 569 13.88 20.50 23.67
C SER A 569 14.70 19.39 24.32
N LEU A 570 14.38 19.03 25.57
CA LEU A 570 15.01 17.93 26.32
C LEU A 570 14.79 16.55 25.69
N ARG A 571 14.06 16.45 24.57
CA ARG A 571 13.82 15.21 23.80
C ARG A 571 14.91 14.84 22.79
N ASP A 572 15.93 15.66 22.60
CA ASP A 572 16.96 15.42 21.56
C ASP A 572 18.21 14.65 22.06
N LYS A 573 18.33 14.34 23.35
CA LYS A 573 19.53 13.66 23.88
C LYS A 573 19.67 12.23 23.36
N ASP A 574 18.59 11.45 23.35
CA ASP A 574 18.64 10.04 22.92
C ASP A 574 18.91 9.93 21.40
N PHE A 575 18.44 10.90 20.63
CA PHE A 575 18.70 10.96 19.19
C PHE A 575 20.13 11.39 18.87
N GLU A 576 20.67 12.42 19.54
CA GLU A 576 22.09 12.81 19.40
C GLU A 576 23.03 11.69 19.84
N GLU A 577 22.70 10.92 20.88
CA GLU A 577 23.50 9.79 21.36
C GLU A 577 23.47 8.60 20.39
N THR A 578 22.31 8.33 19.77
CA THR A 578 22.18 7.30 18.72
C THR A 578 22.98 7.67 17.48
N MET A 579 22.91 8.92 17.03
CA MET A 579 23.66 9.39 15.85
C MET A 579 25.17 9.46 16.12
N LYS A 580 25.58 9.75 17.36
CA LYS A 580 26.98 9.69 17.78
C LYS A 580 27.50 8.24 17.75
N LYS A 581 26.72 7.28 18.27
CA LYS A 581 27.08 5.87 18.27
C LYS A 581 27.20 5.30 16.86
N LEU A 582 26.32 5.69 15.94
CA LEU A 582 26.41 5.32 14.52
C LEU A 582 27.65 5.89 13.84
N ARG A 583 28.08 7.12 14.19
CA ARG A 583 29.35 7.70 13.69
C ARG A 583 30.59 7.04 14.26
N GLU A 584 30.53 6.58 15.50
CA GLU A 584 31.65 5.86 16.13
C GLU A 584 31.78 4.43 15.59
N MET A 585 30.69 3.79 15.15
CA MET A 585 30.73 2.49 14.47
C MET A 585 31.13 2.57 12.99
N SER A 586 31.19 3.77 12.39
CA SER A 586 31.60 3.98 10.99
C SER A 586 33.08 4.36 10.85
N LYS A 587 33.83 4.37 11.94
CA LYS A 587 35.30 4.44 11.98
C LYS A 587 35.84 3.10 12.40
#